data_AF-A0A1I8G091-F1
#
_entry.id   AF-A0A1I8G091-F1
#
_cell.length_a   1.000
_cell.length_b   1.000
_cell.length_c   1.000
_cell.angle_alpha   90.00
_cell.angle_beta   90.00
_cell.angle_gamma   90.00
#
_symmetry.space_group_name_H-M   'P 1'
#
loop_
_entity.id
_entity.type
_entity.pdbx_description
1 polymer ?
#
loop_
_entity_poly.entity_id
_entity_poly.type
_entity_poly.pdbx_seq_one_letter_code
_entity_poly.pdbx_strand_id
1 'polypeptide(L)'
;SRILATRLELLLDDLLWVLTVSQLEATVLFVKSLQSCIEKATAKQQAASRGAAVGDIKHRPQGHTRSSSSVAAATSNAASATHSAAGNPEVDIDTLGPAERIFRKYDVSETSYHVHTGRVDLHFCEDSNADTKLSANSVANGAIQLTLLRFGVDFYPLHQLDSDRAKNWPNFTNIHSKAYRWQRERINLFKQRQRQHPQQQHLPQLCESAILLRLQDRANLAEQRKPATFLGTDKRRHQLPASSLSVYIDYTQYYYPSSALNTTAAVG
;
A
#
# COMPACT_ATOMS: atom_id res chain seq x y z
N SER A 1 -24.38 -6.04 -2.08
CA SER A 1 -23.21 -5.53 -2.82
C SER A 1 -21.96 -5.89 -2.03
N ARG A 2 -20.96 -6.52 -2.65
CA ARG A 2 -19.64 -6.66 -2.03
C ARG A 2 -18.81 -5.48 -2.51
N ILE A 3 -18.22 -4.71 -1.60
CA ILE A 3 -17.24 -3.67 -1.96
C ILE A 3 -16.05 -4.41 -2.56
N LEU A 4 -15.75 -4.16 -3.84
CA LEU A 4 -14.66 -4.83 -4.56
C LEU A 4 -13.30 -4.15 -4.30
N ALA A 5 -13.31 -2.85 -4.00
CA ALA A 5 -12.12 -2.05 -3.74
C ALA A 5 -12.47 -0.84 -2.85
N THR A 6 -11.48 -0.34 -2.10
CA THR A 6 -11.65 0.82 -1.21
C THR A 6 -10.53 1.83 -1.45
N ARG A 7 -10.90 3.11 -1.62
CA ARG A 7 -9.95 4.21 -1.59
C ARG A 7 -10.11 5.00 -0.29
N LEU A 8 -9.02 5.15 0.46
CA LEU A 8 -8.96 6.03 1.62
C LEU A 8 -7.98 7.17 1.35
N GLU A 9 -8.46 8.41 1.45
CA GLU A 9 -7.64 9.61 1.30
C GLU A 9 -7.65 10.41 2.61
N LEU A 10 -6.48 10.68 3.16
CA LEU A 10 -6.27 11.50 4.35
C LEU A 10 -5.60 12.80 3.94
N LEU A 11 -6.38 13.88 3.96
CA LEU A 11 -5.91 15.24 3.74
C LEU A 11 -5.67 15.89 5.10
N LEU A 12 -4.41 16.13 5.42
CA LEU A 12 -3.98 16.71 6.69
C LEU A 12 -3.46 18.12 6.45
N ASP A 13 -3.74 19.00 7.40
CA ASP A 13 -3.11 20.33 7.47
C ASP A 13 -1.62 20.19 7.85
N ASP A 14 -1.02 21.29 8.29
CA ASP A 14 0.34 21.32 8.80
C ASP A 14 0.46 20.51 10.11
N LEU A 15 1.43 19.60 10.15
CA LEU A 15 1.71 18.73 11.28
C LEU A 15 2.95 19.22 12.03
N LEU A 16 2.89 19.24 13.37
CA LEU A 16 4.03 19.47 14.24
C LEU A 16 4.18 18.28 15.18
N TRP A 17 5.27 17.52 15.05
CA TRP A 17 5.60 16.41 15.94
C TRP A 17 6.87 16.74 16.72
N VAL A 18 6.75 16.73 18.03
CA VAL A 18 7.88 16.88 18.95
C VAL A 18 8.08 15.55 19.65
N LEU A 19 9.25 14.95 19.48
CA LEU A 19 9.58 13.63 19.99
C LEU A 19 10.97 13.69 20.61
N THR A 20 11.13 13.06 21.77
CA THR A 20 12.48 12.78 22.27
C THR A 20 13.08 11.55 21.59
N VAL A 21 14.39 11.35 21.69
CA VAL A 21 15.03 10.16 21.11
C VAL A 21 14.46 8.87 21.73
N SER A 22 14.27 8.80 23.05
CA SER A 22 13.67 7.63 23.70
C SER A 22 12.23 7.38 23.24
N GLN A 23 11.44 8.42 22.99
CA GLN A 23 10.08 8.29 22.44
C GLN A 23 10.11 7.75 21.00
N LEU A 24 11.06 8.19 20.18
CA LEU A 24 11.24 7.67 18.83
C LEU A 24 11.62 6.19 18.85
N GLU A 25 12.56 5.78 19.71
CA GLU A 25 12.96 4.38 19.89
C GLU A 25 11.78 3.52 20.35
N ALA A 26 11.04 3.97 21.37
CA ALA A 26 9.84 3.30 21.85
C ALA A 26 8.77 3.16 20.75
N THR A 27 8.62 4.18 19.90
CA THR A 27 7.69 4.14 18.76
C THR A 27 8.08 3.05 17.76
N VAL A 28 9.36 2.91 17.44
CA VAL A 28 9.85 1.84 16.54
C VAL A 28 9.57 0.45 17.13
N LEU A 29 9.81 0.26 18.42
CA LEU A 29 9.51 -1.00 19.11
C LEU A 29 8.00 -1.29 19.16
N PHE A 30 7.19 -0.25 19.37
CA PHE A 30 5.74 -0.34 19.34
C PHE A 30 5.22 -0.77 17.97
N VAL A 31 5.72 -0.16 16.88
CA VAL A 31 5.33 -0.53 15.51
C VAL A 31 5.65 -2.00 15.22
N LYS A 32 6.82 -2.50 15.65
CA LYS A 32 7.18 -3.92 15.52
C LYS A 32 6.23 -4.83 16.31
N SER A 33 5.87 -4.44 17.53
CA SER A 33 4.89 -5.17 18.35
C SER A 33 3.52 -5.21 17.68
N LEU A 34 3.07 -4.07 17.15
CA LEU A 34 1.81 -3.95 16.42
C LEU A 34 1.79 -4.84 15.18
N GLN A 35 2.86 -4.85 14.40
CA GLN A 35 3.00 -5.73 13.23
C GLN A 35 2.85 -7.20 13.65
N SER A 36 3.58 -7.65 14.67
CA SER A 36 3.47 -9.03 15.16
C SER A 36 2.06 -9.38 15.66
N CYS A 37 1.38 -8.42 16.29
CA CYS A 37 0.00 -8.60 16.73
C CYS A 37 -0.95 -8.79 15.52
N ILE A 38 -0.83 -7.97 14.49
CA ILE A 38 -1.63 -8.05 13.25
C ILE A 38 -1.39 -9.38 12.54
N GLU A 39 -0.14 -9.83 12.42
CA GLU A 39 0.20 -11.12 11.82
C GLU A 39 -0.45 -12.29 12.57
N LYS A 40 -0.36 -12.29 13.91
CA LYS A 40 -1.00 -13.31 14.76
C LYS A 40 -2.52 -13.28 14.66
N ALA A 41 -3.13 -12.09 14.64
CA ALA A 41 -4.57 -11.95 14.48
C ALA A 41 -5.05 -12.48 13.13
N THR A 42 -4.32 -12.15 12.06
CA THR A 42 -4.60 -12.63 10.69
C THR A 42 -4.48 -14.15 10.61
N ALA A 43 -3.42 -14.74 11.18
CA ALA A 43 -3.23 -16.19 11.23
C ALA A 43 -4.36 -16.90 12.00
N LYS A 44 -4.79 -16.35 13.15
CA LYS A 44 -5.94 -16.87 13.91
C LYS A 44 -7.24 -16.82 13.12
N GLN A 45 -7.49 -15.72 12.40
CA GLN A 45 -8.68 -15.58 11.56
C GLN A 45 -8.68 -16.58 10.40
N GLN A 46 -7.52 -16.80 9.77
CA GLN A 46 -7.36 -17.83 8.74
C GLN A 46 -7.59 -19.24 9.30
N ALA A 47 -7.03 -19.57 10.48
CA ALA A 47 -7.23 -20.86 11.13
C ALA A 47 -8.70 -21.12 11.49
N ALA A 48 -9.40 -20.12 12.03
CA ALA A 48 -10.83 -20.21 12.35
C ALA A 48 -11.69 -20.45 11.10
N SER A 49 -11.35 -19.80 9.96
CA SER A 49 -12.05 -20.02 8.69
C SER A 49 -11.81 -21.41 8.09
N ARG A 50 -10.64 -22.03 8.35
CA ARG A 50 -10.32 -23.42 7.94
C ARG A 50 -11.04 -24.46 8.81
N GLY A 51 -11.15 -24.22 10.12
CA GLY A 51 -11.83 -25.13 11.05
C GLY A 51 -13.35 -25.24 10.84
N ALA A 52 -13.98 -24.22 10.26
CA ALA A 52 -15.40 -24.25 9.90
C ALA A 52 -15.68 -25.08 8.62
N ALA A 53 -14.68 -25.36 7.78
CA ALA A 53 -14.82 -26.13 6.55
C ALA A 53 -14.58 -27.65 6.75
N VAL A 54 -14.04 -28.06 7.91
CA VAL A 54 -13.80 -29.46 8.28
C VAL A 54 -14.57 -29.75 9.58
N GLY A 55 -15.87 -29.49 9.55
CA GLY A 55 -16.81 -29.96 10.57
C GLY A 55 -17.28 -31.36 10.22
N ASP A 56 -16.83 -32.33 11.01
CA ASP A 56 -17.21 -33.74 11.02
C ASP A 56 -18.67 -34.01 10.65
N ILE A 57 -18.88 -34.95 9.72
CA ILE A 57 -20.13 -35.67 9.55
C ILE A 57 -20.25 -36.62 10.76
N LYS A 58 -20.68 -36.11 11.92
CA LYS A 58 -21.09 -36.95 13.05
C LYS A 58 -22.59 -36.80 13.28
N HIS A 59 -23.30 -37.84 12.82
CA HIS A 59 -24.64 -38.29 13.21
C HIS A 59 -25.42 -37.38 14.17
N ARG A 60 -26.50 -36.76 13.68
CA ARG A 60 -27.60 -36.23 14.51
C ARG A 60 -28.87 -37.05 14.24
N PRO A 61 -29.62 -37.52 15.25
CA PRO A 61 -30.76 -38.41 15.04
C PRO A 61 -31.91 -37.69 14.32
N GLN A 62 -32.59 -38.45 13.46
CA GLN A 62 -33.81 -38.06 12.77
C GLN A 62 -34.97 -37.91 13.77
N GLY A 63 -35.72 -36.81 13.64
CA GLY A 63 -37.00 -36.57 14.29
C GLY A 63 -37.90 -35.77 13.36
N HIS A 64 -38.96 -36.43 12.90
CA HIS A 64 -40.01 -36.00 11.97
C HIS A 64 -40.69 -34.67 12.43
N THR A 65 -41.14 -33.74 11.59
CA THR A 65 -42.25 -33.88 10.62
C THR A 65 -42.43 -32.59 9.80
N ARG A 66 -42.81 -32.79 8.52
CA ARG A 66 -43.74 -32.01 7.66
C ARG A 66 -43.44 -30.54 7.33
N SER A 67 -43.71 -29.99 6.14
CA SER A 67 -43.95 -30.44 4.75
C SER A 67 -44.60 -29.22 4.07
N SER A 68 -43.93 -28.63 3.08
CA SER A 68 -44.57 -27.98 1.92
C SER A 68 -43.47 -27.75 0.88
N SER A 69 -43.23 -28.67 -0.07
CA SER A 69 -43.85 -28.71 -1.42
C SER A 69 -44.06 -27.30 -1.98
N SER A 70 -43.57 -26.88 -3.14
CA SER A 70 -43.10 -27.53 -4.37
C SER A 70 -42.55 -26.37 -5.23
N VAL A 71 -41.53 -26.50 -6.06
CA VAL A 71 -41.64 -27.13 -7.38
C VAL A 71 -40.24 -27.49 -7.90
N ALA A 72 -40.20 -28.66 -8.52
CA ALA A 72 -39.04 -29.30 -9.11
C ALA A 72 -38.81 -28.85 -10.56
N ALA A 73 -37.72 -29.40 -11.12
CA ALA A 73 -37.30 -29.41 -12.53
C ALA A 73 -36.74 -28.09 -13.04
N ALA A 74 -35.67 -28.01 -13.82
CA ALA A 74 -34.67 -28.91 -14.41
C ALA A 74 -33.62 -27.91 -14.98
N THR A 75 -32.35 -28.15 -15.27
CA THR A 75 -31.62 -29.29 -15.81
C THR A 75 -30.14 -28.89 -15.76
N SER A 76 -29.28 -29.89 -15.66
CA SER A 76 -27.83 -29.92 -15.90
C SER A 76 -27.21 -28.88 -16.85
N ASN A 77 -26.02 -28.38 -16.42
CA ASN A 77 -24.80 -28.09 -17.20
C ASN A 77 -24.21 -26.69 -16.99
N ALA A 78 -23.13 -26.64 -16.18
CA ALA A 78 -21.94 -25.79 -16.32
C ALA A 78 -21.17 -25.89 -14.98
N ALA A 79 -20.29 -26.87 -14.81
CA ALA A 79 -18.87 -26.76 -15.16
C ALA A 79 -18.25 -25.42 -14.73
N SER A 80 -17.46 -25.49 -13.65
CA SER A 80 -16.21 -24.73 -13.47
C SER A 80 -16.29 -23.20 -13.59
N ALA A 81 -16.76 -22.54 -12.54
CA ALA A 81 -16.38 -21.14 -12.27
C ALA A 81 -15.30 -21.11 -11.18
N THR A 82 -14.07 -21.48 -11.56
CA THR A 82 -12.88 -20.96 -10.89
C THR A 82 -12.88 -19.45 -11.09
N HIS A 83 -13.22 -18.71 -10.05
CA HIS A 83 -13.15 -17.24 -10.04
C HIS A 83 -11.68 -16.82 -9.98
N SER A 84 -11.00 -16.93 -11.12
CA SER A 84 -9.81 -16.14 -11.39
C SER A 84 -10.24 -14.67 -11.33
N ALA A 85 -9.52 -13.87 -10.55
CA ALA A 85 -9.58 -12.41 -10.61
C ALA A 85 -9.03 -11.95 -11.97
N ALA A 86 -9.79 -12.20 -13.04
CA ALA A 86 -9.52 -11.66 -14.36
C ALA A 86 -9.81 -10.14 -14.29
N GLY A 87 -8.81 -9.34 -14.64
CA GLY A 87 -8.95 -7.89 -14.75
C GLY A 87 -10.19 -7.51 -15.56
N ASN A 88 -10.82 -6.41 -15.18
CA ASN A 88 -11.97 -5.86 -15.89
C ASN A 88 -11.62 -5.79 -17.39
N PRO A 89 -12.39 -6.44 -18.28
CA PRO A 89 -12.17 -6.28 -19.72
C PRO A 89 -12.29 -4.79 -20.05
N GLU A 90 -11.34 -4.30 -20.83
CA GLU A 90 -11.32 -2.93 -21.33
C GLU A 90 -12.51 -2.73 -22.27
N VAL A 91 -13.68 -2.42 -21.72
CA VAL A 91 -14.90 -2.12 -22.49
C VAL A 91 -14.77 -0.69 -23.02
N ASP A 92 -14.88 -0.56 -24.34
CA ASP A 92 -14.84 0.70 -25.05
C ASP A 92 -15.93 1.67 -24.52
N ILE A 93 -15.51 2.83 -24.04
CA ILE A 93 -16.36 3.80 -23.31
C ILE A 93 -17.51 4.30 -24.20
N ASP A 94 -17.31 4.30 -25.52
CA ASP A 94 -18.27 4.78 -26.50
C ASP A 94 -19.44 3.82 -26.74
N THR A 95 -19.33 2.56 -26.28
CA THR A 95 -20.41 1.56 -26.33
C THR A 95 -21.30 1.54 -25.08
N LEU A 96 -21.00 2.36 -24.07
CA LEU A 96 -21.69 2.35 -22.78
C LEU A 96 -22.85 3.35 -22.75
N GLY A 97 -23.91 2.97 -22.04
CA GLY A 97 -25.03 3.90 -21.77
C GLY A 97 -24.57 5.13 -20.97
N PRO A 98 -25.25 6.30 -21.10
CA PRO A 98 -24.84 7.54 -20.44
C PRO A 98 -24.65 7.43 -18.93
N ALA A 99 -25.50 6.64 -18.26
CA ALA A 99 -25.42 6.41 -16.81
C ALA A 99 -24.18 5.58 -16.42
N GLU A 100 -23.86 4.54 -17.18
CA GLU A 100 -22.69 3.69 -16.91
C GLU A 100 -21.39 4.47 -17.07
N ARG A 101 -21.32 5.36 -18.06
CA ARG A 101 -20.18 6.28 -18.24
C ARG A 101 -19.96 7.20 -17.03
N ILE A 102 -21.04 7.68 -16.41
CA ILE A 102 -20.97 8.51 -15.20
C ILE A 102 -20.48 7.69 -14.01
N PHE A 103 -21.02 6.48 -13.80
CA PHE A 103 -20.60 5.63 -12.69
C PHE A 103 -19.14 5.19 -12.82
N ARG A 104 -18.70 4.78 -14.02
CA ARG A 104 -17.31 4.38 -14.26
C ARG A 104 -16.30 5.50 -14.00
N LYS A 105 -16.69 6.77 -14.19
CA LYS A 105 -15.83 7.92 -13.89
C LYS A 105 -15.43 7.98 -12.40
N TYR A 106 -16.30 7.51 -11.51
CA TYR A 106 -16.09 7.52 -10.06
C TYR A 106 -15.90 6.12 -9.47
N ASP A 107 -15.77 5.11 -10.33
CA ASP A 107 -15.55 3.74 -9.88
C ASP A 107 -14.13 3.60 -9.33
N VAL A 108 -14.01 2.89 -8.21
CA VAL A 108 -12.73 2.65 -7.56
C VAL A 108 -12.18 1.34 -8.12
N SER A 109 -11.21 1.45 -9.03
CA SER A 109 -10.64 0.30 -9.73
C SER A 109 -9.81 -0.64 -8.85
N GLU A 110 -9.19 -0.09 -7.80
CA GLU A 110 -8.32 -0.84 -6.90
C GLU A 110 -8.25 -0.23 -5.50
N THR A 111 -7.93 -1.06 -4.52
CA THR A 111 -7.78 -0.61 -3.14
C THR A 111 -6.52 0.24 -3.01
N SER A 112 -6.64 1.41 -2.39
CA SER A 112 -5.56 2.39 -2.29
C SER A 112 -5.70 3.27 -1.04
N TYR A 113 -4.57 3.67 -0.48
CA TYR A 113 -4.49 4.51 0.72
C TYR A 113 -3.56 5.68 0.44
N HIS A 114 -4.02 6.89 0.73
CA HIS A 114 -3.30 8.11 0.42
C HIS A 114 -3.25 9.02 1.64
N VAL A 115 -2.08 9.59 1.88
CA VAL A 115 -1.88 10.63 2.89
C VAL A 115 -1.21 11.82 2.23
N HIS A 116 -1.77 13.01 2.42
CA HIS A 116 -1.22 14.26 1.92
C HIS A 116 -1.19 15.27 3.05
N THR A 117 -0.04 15.94 3.23
CA THR A 117 0.12 17.02 4.20
C THR A 117 0.94 18.16 3.61
N GLY A 118 0.54 19.39 3.91
CA GLY A 118 1.19 20.60 3.43
C GLY A 118 2.60 20.77 3.97
N ARG A 119 2.77 20.61 5.28
CA ARG A 119 4.05 20.74 5.99
C ARG A 119 4.10 19.81 7.18
N VAL A 120 5.23 19.17 7.40
CA VAL A 120 5.51 18.40 8.63
C VAL A 120 6.76 18.96 9.28
N ASP A 121 6.63 19.54 10.47
CA ASP A 121 7.75 19.95 11.31
C ASP A 121 8.01 18.84 12.34
N LEU A 122 9.17 18.19 12.24
CA LEU A 122 9.64 17.17 13.16
C LEU A 122 10.71 17.78 14.06
N HIS A 123 10.49 17.78 15.37
CA HIS A 123 11.43 18.25 16.38
C HIS A 123 11.91 17.04 17.18
N PHE A 124 13.17 16.67 17.01
CA PHE A 124 13.84 15.63 17.77
C PHE A 124 14.62 16.26 18.92
N CYS A 125 14.27 15.93 20.15
CA CYS A 125 14.95 16.44 21.35
C CYS A 125 15.79 15.32 22.00
N GLU A 126 16.98 15.64 22.46
CA GLU A 126 17.75 14.75 23.33
C GLU A 126 17.07 14.67 24.71
N ASP A 127 17.04 13.47 25.30
CA ASP A 127 16.57 13.29 26.68
C ASP A 127 17.65 13.76 27.67
N SER A 128 17.27 14.47 28.73
CA SER A 128 18.22 15.01 29.73
C SER A 128 18.81 13.97 30.70
N ASN A 129 18.86 12.69 30.32
CA ASN A 129 19.41 11.62 31.16
C ASN A 129 20.89 11.38 30.85
N ALA A 130 21.75 11.52 31.87
CA ALA A 130 23.21 11.48 31.74
C ALA A 130 23.78 10.16 31.14
N ASP A 131 23.01 9.06 31.19
CA ASP A 131 23.45 7.73 30.78
C ASP A 131 23.15 7.40 29.30
N THR A 132 22.53 8.30 28.54
CA THR A 132 22.03 8.02 27.18
C THR A 132 22.74 8.83 26.10
N LYS A 133 24.07 9.02 26.23
CA LYS A 133 24.86 9.65 25.15
C LYS A 133 24.94 8.71 23.95
N LEU A 134 24.23 9.05 22.87
CA LEU A 134 24.21 8.29 21.61
C LEU A 134 25.57 8.28 20.89
N SER A 135 26.42 9.28 21.14
CA SER A 135 27.77 9.35 20.60
C SER A 135 28.69 10.15 21.51
N ALA A 136 30.00 9.95 21.38
CA ALA A 136 31.01 10.75 22.08
C ALA A 136 30.89 12.27 21.81
N ASN A 137 30.23 12.65 20.70
CA ASN A 137 29.98 14.03 20.30
C ASN A 137 28.56 14.52 20.61
N SER A 138 27.80 13.83 21.48
CA SER A 138 26.46 14.31 21.87
C SER A 138 26.58 15.68 22.55
N VAL A 139 25.83 16.65 22.02
CA VAL A 139 25.72 18.00 22.55
C VAL A 139 24.57 17.97 23.54
N ALA A 140 24.87 18.10 24.84
CA ALA A 140 23.85 18.08 25.89
C ALA A 140 22.70 19.05 25.60
N ASN A 141 21.47 18.55 25.69
CA ASN A 141 20.22 19.26 25.35
C ASN A 141 20.13 19.62 23.86
N GLY A 142 20.71 18.79 23.00
CA GLY A 142 20.61 18.95 21.55
C GLY A 142 19.17 18.82 21.05
N ALA A 143 18.85 19.58 20.00
CA ALA A 143 17.61 19.40 19.27
C ALA A 143 17.85 19.49 17.76
N ILE A 144 17.19 18.62 16.99
CA ILE A 144 17.19 18.61 15.53
C ILE A 144 15.78 18.95 15.07
N GLN A 145 15.65 19.94 14.20
CA GLN A 145 14.39 20.25 13.53
C GLN A 145 14.48 19.86 12.05
N LEU A 146 13.53 19.07 11.58
CA LEU A 146 13.36 18.70 10.18
C LEU A 146 11.99 19.17 9.69
N THR A 147 11.98 20.05 8.69
CA THR A 147 10.75 20.50 8.03
C THR A 147 10.61 19.83 6.67
N LEU A 148 9.56 19.04 6.52
CA LEU A 148 9.13 18.41 5.27
C LEU A 148 8.02 19.25 4.64
N LEU A 149 8.11 19.51 3.33
CA LEU A 149 7.10 20.26 2.58
C LEU A 149 6.41 19.36 1.56
N ARG A 150 5.08 19.47 1.49
CA ARG A 150 4.20 18.69 0.61
C ARG A 150 4.55 17.22 0.66
N PHE A 151 4.57 16.69 1.88
CA PHE A 151 4.81 15.28 2.11
C PHE A 151 3.58 14.48 1.69
N GLY A 152 3.80 13.39 0.97
CA GLY A 152 2.73 12.51 0.56
C GLY A 152 3.15 11.04 0.53
N VAL A 153 2.21 10.18 0.89
CA VAL A 153 2.35 8.72 0.85
C VAL A 153 1.20 8.15 0.05
N ASP A 154 1.48 7.32 -0.96
CA ASP A 154 0.46 6.50 -1.61
C ASP A 154 0.80 5.03 -1.40
N PHE A 155 -0.19 4.21 -1.01
CA PHE A 155 -0.03 2.78 -0.85
C PHE A 155 -1.09 2.02 -1.65
N TYR A 156 -0.63 1.12 -2.52
CA TYR A 156 -1.44 0.24 -3.36
C TYR A 156 -1.10 -1.21 -2.99
N PRO A 157 -1.87 -1.87 -2.12
CA PRO A 157 -1.55 -3.23 -1.64
C PRO A 157 -1.68 -4.31 -2.72
N LEU A 158 -2.58 -4.12 -3.69
CA LEU A 158 -2.90 -5.10 -4.72
C LEU A 158 -3.14 -4.38 -6.04
N HIS A 159 -2.08 -4.18 -6.80
CA HIS A 159 -2.16 -3.72 -8.18
C HIS A 159 -1.83 -4.86 -9.14
N GLN A 160 -2.63 -5.00 -10.19
CA GLN A 160 -2.39 -6.02 -11.21
C GLN A 160 -1.22 -5.62 -12.09
N LEU A 161 -0.23 -6.50 -12.27
CA LEU A 161 1.00 -6.16 -13.00
C LEU A 161 0.80 -5.82 -14.49
N ASP A 162 -0.32 -6.26 -15.07
CA ASP A 162 -0.70 -5.95 -16.46
C ASP A 162 -1.45 -4.62 -16.60
N SER A 163 -1.89 -4.02 -15.48
CA SER A 163 -2.52 -2.71 -15.48
C SER A 163 -1.48 -1.59 -15.56
N ASP A 164 -1.87 -0.46 -16.15
CA ASP A 164 -1.01 0.71 -16.22
C ASP A 164 -1.22 1.61 -14.99
N ARG A 165 -0.17 1.79 -14.17
CA ARG A 165 -0.18 2.75 -13.07
C ARG A 165 -0.54 4.15 -13.53
N ALA A 166 -0.11 4.55 -14.73
CA ALA A 166 -0.39 5.90 -15.24
C ALA A 166 -1.88 6.16 -15.47
N LYS A 167 -2.65 5.11 -15.75
CA LYS A 167 -4.10 5.19 -15.98
C LYS A 167 -4.89 5.13 -14.67
N ASN A 168 -4.41 4.34 -13.70
CA ASN A 168 -5.19 3.99 -12.51
C ASN A 168 -4.81 4.82 -11.27
N TRP A 169 -3.62 5.40 -11.21
CA TRP A 169 -3.13 6.09 -10.02
C TRP A 169 -3.40 7.60 -10.09
N PRO A 170 -4.15 8.17 -9.12
CA PRO A 170 -4.62 9.56 -9.20
C PRO A 170 -3.50 10.61 -9.26
N ASN A 171 -2.33 10.32 -8.69
CA ASN A 171 -1.23 11.28 -8.56
C ASN A 171 0.01 10.90 -9.38
N PHE A 172 -0.18 10.28 -10.55
CA PHE A 172 0.91 9.84 -11.41
C PHE A 172 1.58 11.02 -12.15
N THR A 173 2.68 11.51 -11.61
CA THR A 173 3.46 12.61 -12.23
C THR A 173 4.55 12.11 -13.20
N ASN A 174 5.17 13.02 -13.96
CA ASN A 174 6.27 12.71 -14.89
C ASN A 174 7.43 11.92 -14.22
N ILE A 175 7.71 12.21 -12.95
CA ILE A 175 8.78 11.55 -12.20
C ILE A 175 8.44 10.08 -11.94
N HIS A 176 7.18 9.81 -11.57
CA HIS A 176 6.64 8.45 -11.52
C HIS A 176 6.83 7.78 -12.87
N SER A 177 6.50 8.46 -13.98
CA SER A 177 6.61 7.91 -15.33
C SER A 177 8.03 7.43 -15.67
N LYS A 178 9.09 8.14 -15.26
CA LYS A 178 10.47 7.74 -15.54
C LYS A 178 10.88 6.48 -14.76
N ALA A 179 10.66 6.48 -13.44
CA ALA A 179 10.96 5.31 -12.59
C ALA A 179 10.12 4.10 -13.01
N TYR A 180 8.84 4.35 -13.31
CA TYR A 180 7.89 3.37 -13.77
C TYR A 180 8.28 2.73 -15.11
N ARG A 181 8.78 3.50 -16.08
CA ARG A 181 9.26 2.98 -17.37
C ARG A 181 10.41 2.00 -17.18
N TRP A 182 11.40 2.36 -16.37
CA TRP A 182 12.52 1.47 -16.04
C TRP A 182 12.03 0.18 -15.37
N GLN A 183 11.12 0.29 -14.41
CA GLN A 183 10.50 -0.86 -13.77
C GLN A 183 9.74 -1.75 -14.78
N ARG A 184 9.00 -1.14 -15.72
CA ARG A 184 8.23 -1.86 -16.76
C ARG A 184 9.14 -2.62 -17.71
N GLU A 185 10.29 -2.06 -18.08
CA GLU A 185 11.31 -2.76 -18.86
C GLU A 185 11.79 -4.03 -18.15
N ARG A 186 12.08 -3.95 -16.85
CA ARG A 186 12.49 -5.11 -16.04
C ARG A 186 11.40 -6.18 -15.97
N ILE A 187 10.14 -5.77 -15.79
CA ILE A 187 8.97 -6.67 -15.80
C ILE A 187 8.83 -7.35 -17.17
N ASN A 188 9.01 -6.61 -18.27
CA ASN A 188 8.89 -7.14 -19.61
C ASN A 188 9.98 -8.19 -19.90
N LEU A 189 11.22 -7.94 -19.48
CA LEU A 189 12.31 -8.93 -19.56
C LEU A 189 11.99 -10.19 -18.75
N PHE A 190 11.40 -10.04 -17.57
CA PHE A 190 10.94 -11.17 -16.76
C PHE A 190 9.85 -11.97 -17.49
N LYS A 191 8.80 -11.31 -18.01
CA LYS A 191 7.73 -11.96 -18.77
C LYS A 191 8.27 -12.66 -20.04
N GLN A 192 9.26 -12.09 -20.71
CA GLN A 192 9.93 -12.74 -21.86
C GLN A 192 10.65 -14.03 -21.45
N ARG A 193 11.42 -14.00 -20.34
CA ARG A 193 12.09 -15.20 -19.81
C ARG A 193 11.10 -16.28 -19.38
N GLN A 194 9.97 -15.89 -18.76
CA GLN A 194 8.93 -16.84 -18.41
C GLN A 194 8.34 -17.54 -19.65
N ARG A 195 8.11 -16.80 -20.74
CA ARG A 195 7.61 -17.39 -22.01
C ARG A 195 8.60 -18.39 -22.62
N GLN A 196 9.90 -18.19 -22.43
CA GLN A 196 10.96 -19.10 -22.90
C GLN A 196 11.02 -20.43 -22.12
N HIS A 197 10.38 -20.52 -20.95
CA HIS A 197 10.28 -21.75 -20.15
C HIS A 197 8.81 -22.18 -20.00
N PRO A 198 8.24 -22.92 -20.99
CA PRO A 198 6.82 -23.27 -21.04
C PRO A 198 6.29 -24.04 -19.83
N GLN A 199 7.17 -24.72 -19.09
CA GLN A 199 6.81 -25.45 -17.86
C GLN A 199 6.26 -24.55 -16.74
N GLN A 200 6.41 -23.22 -16.84
CA GLN A 200 5.96 -22.24 -15.83
C GLN A 200 4.70 -21.45 -16.24
N GLN A 201 3.99 -21.85 -17.31
CA GLN A 201 2.84 -21.11 -17.84
C GLN A 201 1.59 -21.11 -16.95
N HIS A 202 1.50 -22.01 -15.97
CA HIS A 202 0.35 -22.10 -15.05
C HIS A 202 0.49 -21.24 -13.78
N LEU A 203 1.49 -20.37 -13.65
CA LEU A 203 1.59 -19.52 -12.47
C LEU A 203 0.41 -18.53 -12.40
N PRO A 204 -0.15 -18.28 -11.19
CA PRO A 204 -1.18 -17.26 -10.99
C PRO A 204 -0.70 -15.88 -11.47
N GLN A 205 -1.62 -14.95 -11.72
CA GLN A 205 -1.27 -13.61 -12.19
C GLN A 205 -0.39 -12.90 -11.15
N LEU A 206 0.76 -12.37 -11.56
CA LEU A 206 1.66 -11.64 -10.66
C LEU A 206 1.03 -10.29 -10.28
N CYS A 207 1.05 -9.95 -9.00
CA CYS A 207 0.59 -8.68 -8.46
C CYS A 207 1.75 -7.88 -7.90
N GLU A 208 1.53 -6.58 -7.74
CA GLU A 208 2.45 -5.67 -7.10
C GLU A 208 1.79 -5.00 -5.88
N SER A 209 2.55 -4.89 -4.80
CA SER A 209 2.26 -4.05 -3.63
C SER A 209 3.25 -2.91 -3.65
N ALA A 210 2.76 -1.67 -3.75
CA ALA A 210 3.60 -0.49 -3.97
C ALA A 210 3.35 0.59 -2.91
N ILE A 211 4.43 1.08 -2.30
CA ILE A 211 4.44 2.25 -1.41
C ILE A 211 5.26 3.34 -2.08
N LEU A 212 4.64 4.49 -2.30
CA LEU A 212 5.26 5.68 -2.87
C LEU A 212 5.39 6.77 -1.81
N LEU A 213 6.60 7.31 -1.66
CA LEU A 213 6.88 8.47 -0.82
C LEU A 213 7.28 9.66 -1.70
N ARG A 214 6.68 10.81 -1.42
CA ARG A 214 6.91 12.05 -2.16
C ARG A 214 7.21 13.19 -1.22
N LEU A 215 8.24 13.96 -1.57
CA LEU A 215 8.57 15.21 -0.92
C LEU A 215 8.92 16.26 -1.98
N GLN A 216 8.29 17.43 -1.90
CA GLN A 216 8.48 18.49 -2.89
C GLN A 216 8.96 19.78 -2.21
N ASP A 217 10.11 20.31 -2.60
CA ASP A 217 10.66 21.55 -2.02
C ASP A 217 9.97 22.82 -2.54
N ARG A 218 9.85 23.84 -1.68
CA ARG A 218 9.44 25.20 -2.10
C ARG A 218 10.71 25.99 -2.42
N ALA A 219 10.93 26.31 -3.70
CA ALA A 219 11.96 27.29 -4.07
C ALA A 219 11.65 28.73 -3.64
N ASN A 220 10.46 29.01 -3.09
CA ASN A 220 10.11 30.34 -2.60
C ASN A 220 9.83 30.31 -1.09
N LEU A 221 10.89 30.44 -0.30
CA LEU A 221 10.80 30.94 1.07
C LEU A 221 11.19 32.42 1.04
N ALA A 222 10.18 33.29 1.00
CA ALA A 222 10.36 34.70 1.29
C ALA A 222 11.06 34.87 2.64
N GLU A 223 11.98 35.82 2.71
CA GLU A 223 12.79 36.14 3.87
C GLU A 223 11.96 36.28 5.16
N GLN A 224 12.18 35.39 6.12
CA GLN A 224 12.11 35.76 7.52
C GLN A 224 13.41 35.31 8.21
N ARG A 225 14.23 36.30 8.55
CA ARG A 225 15.42 36.16 9.38
C ARG A 225 15.04 35.59 10.75
N LYS A 226 15.55 34.40 11.08
CA LYS A 226 15.69 33.90 12.45
C LYS A 226 17.09 33.28 12.64
N PRO A 227 17.63 33.31 13.87
CA PRO A 227 19.07 33.19 14.12
C PRO A 227 19.60 31.80 13.77
N ALA A 228 20.88 31.76 13.40
CA ALA A 228 21.56 30.61 12.82
C ALA A 228 21.49 29.35 13.71
N THR A 229 21.10 28.23 13.10
CA THR A 229 21.24 26.88 13.65
C THR A 229 22.67 26.37 13.44
N PHE A 230 23.23 25.68 14.43
CA PHE A 230 24.64 25.21 14.47
C PHE A 230 25.01 24.26 13.31
N LEU A 231 24.03 23.54 12.74
CA LEU A 231 24.15 22.81 11.47
C LEU A 231 22.86 23.00 10.67
N GLY A 232 22.69 24.18 10.06
CA GLY A 232 21.69 24.39 9.02
C GLY A 232 22.29 24.06 7.65
N THR A 233 21.69 23.16 6.88
CA THR A 233 22.01 23.05 5.45
C THR A 233 21.60 24.34 4.76
N ASP A 234 22.58 25.04 4.18
CA ASP A 234 22.34 26.27 3.43
C ASP A 234 21.57 25.96 2.14
N LYS A 235 20.24 26.10 2.20
CA LYS A 235 19.34 25.95 1.04
C LYS A 235 19.67 26.95 -0.09
N ARG A 236 20.50 27.98 0.14
CA ARG A 236 20.92 28.92 -0.91
C ARG A 236 21.96 28.33 -1.87
N ARG A 237 22.69 27.28 -1.47
CA ARG A 237 23.75 26.69 -2.33
C ARG A 237 23.23 25.70 -3.36
N HIS A 238 22.04 25.14 -3.16
CA HIS A 238 21.44 24.16 -4.08
C HIS A 238 19.92 24.42 -4.22
N GLN A 239 19.56 25.54 -4.84
CA GLN A 239 18.16 25.77 -5.20
C GLN A 239 17.77 24.76 -6.28
N LEU A 240 16.93 23.80 -5.91
CA LEU A 240 16.24 22.94 -6.87
C LEU A 240 15.13 23.76 -7.55
N PRO A 241 14.82 23.52 -8.83
CA PRO A 241 13.77 24.24 -9.55
C PRO A 241 12.44 24.27 -8.77
N ALA A 242 11.71 25.39 -8.84
CA ALA A 242 10.47 25.64 -8.07
C ALA A 242 9.35 24.60 -8.25
N SER A 243 9.44 23.76 -9.28
CA SER A 243 8.47 22.73 -9.64
C SER A 243 9.01 21.29 -9.50
N SER A 244 10.23 21.08 -9.01
CA SER A 244 10.79 19.73 -8.88
C SER A 244 10.37 19.06 -7.57
N LEU A 245 9.82 17.84 -7.67
CA LEU A 245 9.83 16.89 -6.55
C LEU A 245 11.28 16.66 -6.15
N SER A 246 11.57 16.84 -4.87
CA SER A 246 12.95 16.80 -4.35
C SER A 246 13.35 15.38 -3.97
N VAL A 247 12.39 14.59 -3.50
CA VAL A 247 12.61 13.17 -3.16
C VAL A 247 11.40 12.36 -3.62
N TYR A 248 11.69 11.25 -4.31
CA TYR A 248 10.74 10.22 -4.71
C TYR A 248 11.31 8.86 -4.32
N ILE A 249 10.52 8.07 -3.59
CA ILE A 249 10.86 6.68 -3.29
C ILE A 249 9.69 5.81 -3.76
N ASP A 250 10.01 4.80 -4.58
CA ASP A 250 9.07 3.79 -5.05
C ASP A 250 9.55 2.44 -4.53
N TYR A 251 8.87 1.95 -3.50
CA TYR A 251 9.08 0.59 -3.00
C TYR A 251 7.98 -0.29 -3.56
N THR A 252 8.36 -1.24 -4.43
CA THR A 252 7.43 -2.20 -5.00
C THR A 252 7.86 -3.63 -4.68
N GLN A 253 6.97 -4.39 -4.07
CA GLN A 253 7.10 -5.83 -3.84
C GLN A 253 6.17 -6.60 -4.78
N TYR A 254 6.69 -7.62 -5.46
CA TYR A 254 5.89 -8.48 -6.34
C TYR A 254 5.53 -9.79 -5.64
N TYR A 255 4.28 -10.23 -5.80
CA TYR A 255 3.78 -11.44 -5.17
C TYR A 255 2.65 -12.08 -5.98
N TYR A 256 2.45 -13.38 -5.79
CA TYR A 256 1.34 -14.10 -6.39
C TYR A 256 0.14 -14.14 -5.42
N PRO A 257 -1.05 -13.67 -5.81
CA PRO A 257 -2.22 -13.57 -4.94
C PRO A 257 -2.76 -14.95 -4.50
N SER A 258 -2.27 -16.07 -5.06
CA SER A 258 -2.62 -17.44 -4.63
C SER A 258 -1.61 -18.09 -3.66
N SER A 259 -0.62 -17.35 -3.14
CA SER A 259 0.29 -17.87 -2.09
C SER A 259 -0.07 -17.37 -0.68
N ALA A 260 -0.80 -16.25 -0.55
CA ALA A 260 -1.09 -15.65 0.75
C ALA A 260 -2.03 -16.49 1.65
N LEU A 261 -2.68 -17.53 1.11
CA LEU A 261 -3.47 -18.51 1.88
C LEU A 261 -2.69 -19.78 2.26
N ASN A 262 -1.50 -20.01 1.68
CA ASN A 262 -0.72 -21.24 1.85
C ASN A 262 0.75 -21.04 2.28
N THR A 263 1.29 -19.82 2.30
CA THR A 263 2.66 -19.56 2.78
C THR A 263 2.69 -19.37 4.31
N THR A 264 2.34 -20.44 5.03
CA THR A 264 2.87 -20.70 6.39
C THR A 264 3.35 -22.15 6.56
N ALA A 265 3.34 -22.94 5.48
CA ALA A 265 3.86 -24.30 5.46
C ALA A 265 5.19 -24.36 4.69
N ALA A 266 6.23 -23.66 5.16
CA ALA A 266 7.64 -23.95 4.85
C ALA A 266 8.57 -22.98 5.58
N VAL A 267 8.61 -23.07 6.91
CA VAL A 267 9.85 -22.86 7.66
C VAL A 267 9.89 -23.99 8.68
N GLY A 268 10.62 -25.05 8.32
CA GLY A 268 11.15 -26.02 9.28
C GLY A 268 12.45 -25.49 9.87
#